data_AF-A0A2T0WCC0-F1
#
_entry.id   AF-A0A2T0WCC0-F1
#
_cell.length_a   1.000
_cell.length_b   1.000
_cell.length_c   1.000
_cell.angle_alpha   90.00
_cell.angle_beta   90.00
_cell.angle_gamma   90.00
#
_symmetry.space_group_name_H-M   'P 1'
#
loop_
_entity.id
_entity.type
_entity.pdbx_description
1 polymer ?
#
loop_
_entity_poly.entity_id
_entity_poly.type
_entity_poly.pdbx_seq_one_letter_code
_entity_poly.pdbx_strand_id
1 'polypeptide(L)'
;MKTYLTPILLAFLFFTACSSEIDNSLDAEIEEIEMGLFTATQINGESPTKYSIAERMNHYKVPGLSIAVIKDGKIHWAKGYGIANTLENRKVEVSPNTLFQAGSISKPIAALSVLKMAQEGKLDLDEDVNTYLLNWEMEN
;
A
#
# COMPACT_ATOMS: atom_id res chain seq x y z
N MET A 1 41.68 -28.25 23.60
CA MET A 1 40.96 -27.00 23.26
C MET A 1 40.91 -26.81 21.73
N LYS A 2 40.32 -27.74 20.96
CA LYS A 2 40.22 -27.66 19.49
C LYS A 2 39.03 -28.49 18.94
N THR A 3 37.86 -28.43 19.58
CA THR A 3 36.68 -29.21 19.17
C THR A 3 35.37 -28.43 19.12
N TYR A 4 35.39 -27.13 19.44
CA TYR A 4 34.20 -26.26 19.40
C TYR A 4 34.18 -25.27 18.21
N LEU A 5 35.23 -25.22 17.38
CA LEU A 5 35.35 -24.24 16.30
C LEU A 5 34.55 -24.64 15.03
N THR A 6 34.44 -25.94 14.77
CA THR A 6 33.69 -26.51 13.63
C THR A 6 32.16 -26.42 13.74
N PRO A 7 31.50 -26.67 14.89
CA PRO A 7 30.04 -26.50 14.97
C PRO A 7 29.62 -25.02 14.88
N ILE A 8 30.48 -24.08 15.32
CA ILE A 8 30.23 -22.64 15.22
C ILE A 8 30.34 -22.16 13.77
N LEU A 9 31.34 -22.62 13.02
CA LEU A 9 31.52 -22.26 11.61
C LEU A 9 30.39 -22.83 10.73
N LEU A 10 29.92 -24.05 11.04
CA LEU A 10 28.80 -24.68 10.32
C LEU A 10 27.46 -23.97 10.63
N ALA A 11 27.22 -23.58 11.89
CA ALA A 11 26.04 -22.79 12.27
C ALA A 11 26.03 -21.42 11.58
N PHE A 12 27.19 -20.76 11.43
CA PHE A 12 27.31 -19.47 10.75
C PHE A 12 26.99 -19.56 9.25
N LEU A 13 27.42 -20.64 8.59
CA LEU A 13 27.09 -20.93 7.19
C LEU A 13 25.61 -21.23 6.97
N PHE A 14 24.96 -21.96 7.90
CA PHE A 14 23.52 -22.23 7.84
C PHE A 14 22.67 -20.97 8.06
N PHE A 15 23.09 -20.05 8.94
CA PHE A 15 22.38 -18.79 9.15
C PHE A 15 22.43 -17.86 7.94
N THR A 16 23.53 -17.88 7.17
CA THR A 16 23.72 -16.97 6.02
C THR A 16 22.92 -17.41 4.78
N ALA A 17 22.79 -18.72 4.55
CA ALA A 17 22.00 -19.27 3.44
C ALA A 17 20.50 -19.00 3.59
N CYS A 18 19.98 -19.07 4.82
CA CYS A 18 18.56 -18.87 5.11
C CYS A 18 18.11 -17.42 4.88
N SER A 19 18.99 -16.44 5.16
CA SER A 19 18.69 -15.03 4.88
C SER A 19 18.65 -14.70 3.39
N SER A 20 19.48 -15.35 2.56
CA SER A 20 19.51 -15.07 1.12
C SER A 20 18.32 -15.65 0.35
N GLU A 21 17.72 -16.75 0.78
CA GLU A 21 16.53 -17.29 0.11
C GLU A 21 15.29 -16.42 0.31
N ILE A 22 15.14 -15.81 1.49
CA ILE A 22 14.02 -14.92 1.81
C ILE A 22 14.10 -13.62 0.98
N ASP A 23 15.28 -13.00 0.92
CA ASP A 23 15.50 -11.73 0.20
C ASP A 23 15.23 -11.91 -1.31
N ASN A 24 15.77 -12.99 -1.90
CA ASN A 24 15.52 -13.34 -3.30
C ASN A 24 14.04 -13.63 -3.60
N SER A 25 13.29 -14.18 -2.63
CA SER A 25 11.85 -14.46 -2.80
C SER A 25 11.01 -13.18 -2.78
N LEU A 26 11.35 -12.22 -1.92
CA LEU A 26 10.64 -10.96 -1.81
C LEU A 26 10.89 -10.07 -3.04
N ASP A 27 12.14 -10.00 -3.51
CA ASP A 27 12.49 -9.25 -4.72
C ASP A 27 11.76 -9.79 -5.94
N ALA A 28 11.64 -11.11 -6.07
CA ALA A 28 10.85 -11.73 -7.15
C ALA A 28 9.36 -11.40 -7.06
N GLU A 29 8.77 -11.40 -5.86
CA GLU A 29 7.37 -10.99 -5.65
C GLU A 29 7.17 -9.50 -5.98
N ILE A 30 8.10 -8.63 -5.59
CA ILE A 30 8.06 -7.20 -5.91
C ILE A 30 8.15 -7.03 -7.42
N GLU A 31 9.10 -7.68 -8.09
CA GLU A 31 9.25 -7.60 -9.55
C GLU A 31 7.99 -8.07 -10.27
N GLU A 32 7.35 -9.16 -9.82
CA GLU A 32 6.09 -9.62 -10.39
C GLU A 32 4.99 -8.55 -10.29
N ILE A 33 4.89 -7.87 -9.15
CA ILE A 33 3.92 -6.78 -8.96
C ILE A 33 4.28 -5.56 -9.82
N GLU A 34 5.56 -5.17 -9.84
CA GLU A 34 6.02 -4.01 -10.60
C GLU A 34 5.83 -4.19 -12.11
N MET A 35 5.90 -5.42 -12.61
CA MET A 35 5.77 -5.79 -14.02
C MET A 35 4.37 -6.33 -14.39
N GLY A 36 3.48 -6.45 -13.40
CA GLY A 36 2.25 -7.23 -13.50
C GLY A 36 0.98 -6.45 -13.84
N LEU A 37 1.05 -5.14 -14.12
CA LEU A 37 -0.17 -4.34 -14.33
C LEU A 37 -0.85 -4.69 -15.65
N PHE A 38 -2.17 -4.90 -15.62
CA PHE A 38 -2.99 -5.15 -16.80
C PHE A 38 -4.11 -4.10 -16.91
N THR A 39 -4.76 -4.05 -18.07
CA THR A 39 -5.88 -3.14 -18.32
C THR A 39 -7.16 -3.59 -17.60
N ALA A 40 -8.00 -2.65 -17.18
CA ALA A 40 -9.27 -2.95 -16.51
C ALA A 40 -10.20 -3.83 -17.35
N THR A 41 -10.09 -3.75 -18.67
CA THR A 41 -10.81 -4.60 -19.63
C THR A 41 -9.87 -5.70 -20.12
N GLN A 42 -10.35 -6.94 -20.07
CA GLN A 42 -9.68 -8.13 -20.61
C GLN A 42 -10.63 -8.83 -21.58
N ILE A 43 -10.09 -9.33 -22.70
CA ILE A 43 -10.87 -10.06 -23.70
C ILE A 43 -10.76 -11.55 -23.41
N ASN A 44 -11.90 -12.23 -23.33
CA ASN A 44 -11.93 -13.66 -23.07
C ASN A 44 -11.22 -14.41 -24.21
N GLY A 45 -10.27 -15.28 -23.87
CA GLY A 45 -9.44 -16.02 -24.82
C GLY A 45 -8.13 -15.34 -25.23
N GLU A 46 -7.88 -14.11 -24.78
CA GLU A 46 -6.61 -13.42 -25.00
C GLU A 46 -5.76 -13.34 -23.73
N SER A 47 -4.44 -13.48 -23.87
CA SER A 47 -3.52 -13.22 -22.77
C SER A 47 -3.50 -11.72 -22.46
N PRO A 48 -3.69 -11.29 -21.20
CA PRO A 48 -3.67 -9.88 -20.85
C PRO A 48 -2.32 -9.26 -21.15
N THR A 49 -2.31 -8.13 -21.85
CA THR A 49 -1.10 -7.33 -22.01
C THR A 49 -0.69 -6.78 -20.65
N LYS A 50 0.52 -7.12 -20.22
CA LYS A 50 1.13 -6.63 -18.99
C LYS A 50 1.97 -5.38 -19.26
N TYR A 51 2.08 -4.55 -18.23
CA TYR A 51 2.80 -3.30 -18.23
C TYR A 51 3.51 -3.13 -16.90
N SER A 52 4.68 -2.50 -16.94
CA SER A 52 5.36 -2.05 -15.74
C SER A 52 4.67 -0.83 -15.12
N ILE A 53 4.90 -0.61 -13.83
CA ILE A 53 4.54 0.63 -13.14
C ILE A 53 5.12 1.84 -13.89
N ALA A 54 6.38 1.78 -14.32
CA ALA A 54 7.04 2.88 -15.01
C ALA A 54 6.35 3.24 -16.33
N GLU A 55 5.99 2.23 -17.14
CA GLU A 55 5.24 2.45 -18.38
C GLU A 55 3.87 3.08 -18.12
N ARG A 56 3.18 2.63 -17.06
CA ARG A 56 1.86 3.14 -16.70
C ARG A 56 1.91 4.54 -16.13
N MET A 57 2.90 4.85 -15.30
CA MET A 57 3.16 6.21 -14.82
C MET A 57 3.41 7.16 -15.99
N ASN A 58 4.24 6.76 -16.94
CA ASN A 58 4.51 7.56 -18.13
C ASN A 58 3.24 7.76 -18.99
N HIS A 59 2.48 6.69 -19.23
CA HIS A 59 1.24 6.74 -20.02
C HIS A 59 0.20 7.70 -19.41
N TYR A 60 -0.02 7.63 -18.10
CA TYR A 60 -1.00 8.46 -17.39
C TYR A 60 -0.45 9.79 -16.88
N LYS A 61 0.84 10.10 -17.16
CA LYS A 61 1.53 11.30 -16.68
C LYS A 61 1.49 11.44 -15.15
N VAL A 62 1.66 10.32 -14.44
CA VAL A 62 1.72 10.28 -12.99
C VAL A 62 3.16 10.60 -12.56
N PRO A 63 3.42 11.74 -11.89
CA PRO A 63 4.78 12.16 -11.55
C PRO A 63 5.40 11.32 -10.44
N GLY A 64 4.58 10.79 -9.54
CA GLY A 64 5.02 9.93 -8.46
C GLY A 64 3.85 9.23 -7.76
N LEU A 65 4.13 8.06 -7.18
CA LEU A 65 3.17 7.26 -6.43
C LEU A 65 3.88 6.44 -5.35
N SER A 66 3.13 5.99 -4.34
CA SER A 66 3.60 5.06 -3.31
C SER A 66 2.71 3.81 -3.33
N ILE A 67 3.33 2.63 -3.23
CA ILE A 67 2.64 1.34 -3.15
C ILE A 67 2.99 0.70 -1.82
N ALA A 68 1.98 0.13 -1.16
CA ALA A 68 2.17 -0.75 -0.01
C ALA A 68 1.39 -2.05 -0.24
N VAL A 69 2.02 -3.18 0.02
CA VAL A 69 1.39 -4.50 0.00
C VAL A 69 1.26 -4.98 1.43
N ILE A 70 0.05 -5.41 1.79
CA ILE A 70 -0.29 -5.87 3.13
C ILE A 70 -0.58 -7.36 3.07
N LYS A 71 0.10 -8.14 3.91
CA LYS A 71 -0.07 -9.59 4.07
C LYS A 71 -0.22 -9.88 5.55
N ASP A 72 -1.24 -10.67 5.91
CA ASP A 72 -1.52 -11.05 7.29
C ASP A 72 -1.61 -9.86 8.28
N GLY A 73 -2.22 -8.77 7.81
CA GLY A 73 -2.40 -7.55 8.61
C GLY A 73 -1.13 -6.73 8.85
N LYS A 74 -0.01 -7.05 8.18
CA LYS A 74 1.27 -6.34 8.28
C LYS A 74 1.70 -5.83 6.92
N ILE A 75 2.47 -4.74 6.91
CA ILE A 75 3.14 -4.27 5.70
C ILE A 75 4.16 -5.34 5.30
N HIS A 76 3.93 -5.97 4.15
CA HIS A 76 4.85 -6.91 3.53
C HIS A 76 5.97 -6.15 2.83
N TRP A 77 5.62 -5.14 2.03
CA TRP A 77 6.56 -4.15 1.51
C TRP A 77 5.87 -2.83 1.19
N ALA A 78 6.66 -1.76 1.11
CA ALA A 78 6.21 -0.48 0.57
C ALA A 78 7.36 0.25 -0.15
N LYS A 79 7.06 0.90 -1.28
CA LYS A 79 8.04 1.64 -2.09
C LYS A 79 7.41 2.87 -2.71
N GLY A 80 8.21 3.92 -2.84
CA GLY A 80 7.86 5.10 -3.61
C GLY A 80 8.47 5.05 -5.01
N TYR A 81 7.78 5.66 -5.97
CA TYR A 81 8.17 5.76 -7.37
C TYR A 81 8.04 7.21 -7.83
N GLY A 82 9.01 7.69 -8.60
CA GLY A 82 8.99 9.04 -9.16
C GLY A 82 9.22 10.14 -8.11
N ILE A 83 8.62 11.31 -8.34
CA ILE A 83 8.85 12.52 -7.55
C ILE A 83 7.59 13.05 -6.89
N ALA A 84 7.73 13.56 -5.66
CA ALA A 84 6.67 14.13 -4.84
C ALA A 84 6.41 15.62 -5.14
N ASN A 85 7.40 16.33 -5.70
CA ASN A 85 7.30 17.76 -6.02
C ASN A 85 7.58 17.99 -7.50
N THR A 86 6.58 18.49 -8.23
CA THR A 86 6.66 18.84 -9.66
C THR A 86 6.80 20.34 -9.91
N LEU A 87 6.71 21.17 -8.87
CA LEU A 87 6.62 22.64 -8.97
C LEU A 87 7.95 23.33 -8.67
N GLU A 88 8.82 22.71 -7.88
CA GLU A 88 10.13 23.27 -7.52
C GLU A 88 11.26 22.62 -8.32
N ASN A 89 12.38 23.34 -8.49
CA ASN A 89 13.64 22.79 -9.03
C ASN A 89 14.32 21.77 -8.09
N ARG A 90 13.61 21.27 -7.07
CA ARG A 90 14.08 20.25 -6.14
C ARG A 90 13.40 18.93 -6.46
N LYS A 91 14.20 17.97 -6.92
CA LYS A 91 13.77 16.57 -7.06
C LYS A 91 13.60 15.98 -5.67
N VAL A 92 12.37 15.93 -5.17
CA VAL A 92 12.02 15.19 -3.97
C VAL A 92 11.45 13.86 -4.42
N GLU A 93 12.13 12.76 -4.13
CA GLU A 93 11.63 11.42 -4.46
C GLU A 93 10.41 11.06 -3.62
N VAL A 94 9.49 10.29 -4.20
CA VAL A 94 8.43 9.68 -3.39
C VAL A 94 9.05 8.60 -2.52
N SER A 95 8.66 8.58 -1.26
CA SER A 95 8.97 7.51 -0.31
C SER A 95 7.67 6.94 0.27
N PRO A 96 7.72 5.80 0.99
CA PRO A 96 6.58 5.30 1.74
C PRO A 96 6.00 6.30 2.76
N ASN A 97 6.78 7.30 3.17
CA ASN A 97 6.37 8.33 4.14
C ASN A 97 5.88 9.63 3.48
N THR A 98 5.87 9.72 2.15
CA THR A 98 5.36 10.89 1.43
C THR A 98 3.84 10.99 1.63
N LEU A 99 3.37 12.13 2.13
CA LEU A 99 1.94 12.39 2.31
C LEU A 99 1.27 12.76 0.99
N PHE A 100 0.15 12.10 0.70
CA PHE A 100 -0.74 12.40 -0.40
C PHE A 100 -2.10 12.86 0.14
N GLN A 101 -2.85 13.61 -0.67
CA GLN A 101 -4.24 13.95 -0.33
C GLN A 101 -5.08 12.67 -0.32
N ALA A 102 -5.69 12.35 0.83
CA ALA A 102 -6.45 11.11 1.00
C ALA A 102 -7.71 11.04 0.11
N GLY A 103 -8.31 12.20 -0.23
CA GLY A 103 -9.51 12.26 -1.07
C GLY A 103 -10.62 11.33 -0.56
N SER A 104 -11.29 10.60 -1.46
CA SER A 104 -12.35 9.66 -1.09
C SER A 104 -11.89 8.44 -0.29
N ILE A 105 -10.58 8.15 -0.21
CA ILE A 105 -10.04 7.08 0.65
C ILE A 105 -10.21 7.43 2.14
N SER A 106 -10.56 8.67 2.48
CA SER A 106 -10.95 9.08 3.84
C SER A 106 -12.32 8.53 4.30
N LYS A 107 -13.21 8.14 3.38
CA LYS A 107 -14.59 7.72 3.72
C LYS A 107 -14.67 6.51 4.67
N PRO A 108 -13.89 5.43 4.49
CA PRO A 108 -13.90 4.31 5.44
C PRO A 108 -13.51 4.73 6.86
N ILE A 109 -12.58 5.69 7.01
CA ILE A 109 -12.20 6.22 8.33
C ILE A 109 -13.37 7.00 8.94
N ALA A 110 -14.01 7.88 8.17
CA ALA A 110 -15.20 8.60 8.63
C ALA A 110 -16.34 7.65 9.03
N ALA A 111 -16.61 6.63 8.21
CA ALA A 111 -17.61 5.60 8.51
C ALA A 111 -17.26 4.83 9.79
N LEU A 112 -15.98 4.43 9.97
CA LEU A 112 -15.52 3.77 11.19
C LEU A 112 -15.73 4.66 12.42
N SER A 113 -15.46 5.98 12.32
CA SER A 113 -15.71 6.92 13.41
C SER A 113 -17.20 6.98 13.79
N VAL A 114 -18.10 7.06 12.80
CA VAL A 114 -19.56 7.06 13.04
C VAL A 114 -20.01 5.75 13.68
N LEU A 115 -19.57 4.61 13.15
CA LEU A 115 -19.90 3.29 13.71
C LEU A 115 -19.37 3.13 15.14
N LYS A 116 -18.20 3.68 15.44
CA LYS A 116 -17.65 3.69 16.80
C LYS A 116 -18.49 4.54 17.76
N MET A 117 -18.97 5.70 17.31
CA MET A 117 -19.90 6.54 18.10
C MET A 117 -21.23 5.83 18.35
N ALA A 118 -21.76 5.13 17.35
CA ALA A 118 -22.98 4.32 17.49
C ALA A 118 -22.79 3.19 18.50
N GLN A 119 -21.67 2.46 18.42
CA GLN A 119 -21.32 1.44 19.41
C GLN A 119 -21.22 1.99 20.83
N GLU A 120 -20.79 3.24 21.00
CA GLU A 120 -20.69 3.93 22.29
C GLU A 120 -22.01 4.55 22.76
N GLY A 121 -23.10 4.43 21.99
CA GLY A 121 -24.39 5.04 22.29
C GLY A 121 -24.40 6.57 22.19
N LYS A 122 -23.44 7.16 21.48
CA LYS A 122 -23.35 8.62 21.28
C LYS A 122 -24.13 9.11 20.05
N LEU A 123 -24.49 8.19 19.18
CA LEU A 123 -25.23 8.42 17.95
C LEU A 123 -26.11 7.19 17.71
N ASP A 124 -27.29 7.38 17.14
CA ASP A 124 -28.14 6.31 16.64
C ASP A 124 -28.18 6.41 15.10
N LEU A 125 -27.98 5.28 14.43
CA LEU A 125 -27.91 5.22 12.97
C LEU A 125 -29.29 5.32 12.32
N ASP A 126 -30.35 5.02 13.06
CA ASP A 126 -31.73 5.00 12.58
C ASP A 126 -32.51 6.26 13.00
N GLU A 127 -31.91 7.14 13.80
CA GLU A 127 -32.49 8.43 14.21
C GLU A 127 -32.51 9.43 13.05
N ASP A 128 -33.53 10.31 13.01
CA ASP A 128 -33.61 11.37 12.00
C ASP A 128 -32.32 12.22 12.07
N VAL A 129 -31.65 12.38 10.92
CA VAL A 129 -30.42 13.15 10.84
C VAL A 129 -30.60 14.60 11.29
N ASN A 130 -31.81 15.15 11.16
CA ASN A 130 -32.18 16.48 11.65
C ASN A 130 -32.05 16.61 13.17
N THR A 131 -32.08 15.50 13.93
CA THR A 131 -31.77 15.48 15.37
C THR A 131 -30.30 15.86 15.65
N TYR A 132 -29.40 15.67 14.68
CA TYR A 132 -27.97 15.94 14.82
C TYR A 132 -27.48 17.18 14.06
N LEU A 133 -28.16 17.60 12.99
CA LEU A 133 -27.76 18.77 12.20
C LEU A 133 -28.06 20.08 12.95
N LEU A 134 -27.10 21.01 12.98
CA LEU A 134 -27.23 22.25 13.79
C LEU A 134 -27.68 23.48 12.99
N ASN A 135 -27.38 23.54 11.69
CA ASN A 135 -27.49 24.78 10.91
C ASN A 135 -28.38 24.66 9.68
N TRP A 136 -28.84 23.45 9.36
CA TRP A 136 -29.63 23.17 8.17
C TRP A 136 -30.42 21.87 8.38
N GLU A 137 -31.55 21.76 7.69
CA GLU A 137 -32.44 20.61 7.77
C GLU A 137 -32.51 19.91 6.41
N MET A 138 -32.64 18.59 6.44
CA MET A 138 -32.99 17.77 5.29
C MET A 138 -34.51 17.75 5.13
N GLU A 139 -35.00 18.04 3.93
CA GLU A 139 -36.41 17.84 3.60
C GLU A 139 -36.74 16.35 3.62
N ASN A 140 -37.78 16.00 4.37
CA ASN A 140 -38.32 14.64 4.51
C ASN A 140 -39.51 14.43 3.57
#